data_AF-A0A0W0YTN8-F1
#
_entry.id   AF-A0A0W0YTN8-F1
#
_cell.length_a   1.000
_cell.length_b   1.000
_cell.length_c   1.000
_cell.angle_alpha   90.00
_cell.angle_beta   90.00
_cell.angle_gamma   90.00
#
_symmetry.space_group_name_H-M   'P 1'
#
loop_
_entity.id
_entity.type
_entity.pdbx_description
1 polymer ?
#
loop_
_entity_poly.entity_id
_entity_poly.type
_entity_poly.pdbx_seq_one_letter_code
_entity_poly.pdbx_strand_id
1 'polypeptide(L)'
;MKLKSLLFAICFGLFGHAVAANQHMHPKANEVDNNKNSVSRPSMLPGYCQIEVINRSYDDVYVYGIFDDGIGLPAFMVPSFDSPHYIDLFYYGYCHSGMRVTIESIRFPYNVVIYDQFTTVNSTVRIVPYLANGLNKSENDKNVKVEVTAK
;
A
#
# COMPACT_ATOMS: atom_id res chain seq x y z
N MET A 1 -3.53 31.35 39.07
CA MET A 1 -2.89 31.15 37.74
C MET A 1 -2.33 29.73 37.63
N LYS A 2 -3.16 28.70 37.39
CA LYS A 2 -2.66 27.32 37.14
C LYS A 2 -3.46 26.53 36.09
N LEU A 3 -4.62 27.03 35.66
CA LEU A 3 -5.50 26.34 34.71
C LEU A 3 -5.07 26.52 33.23
N LYS A 4 -4.39 27.62 32.91
CA LYS A 4 -3.97 27.93 31.52
C LYS A 4 -2.85 27.01 31.00
N SER A 5 -2.04 26.45 31.90
CA SER A 5 -0.93 25.56 31.52
C SER A 5 -1.38 24.13 31.20
N LEU A 6 -2.55 23.70 31.70
CA LEU A 6 -3.05 22.35 31.48
C LEU A 6 -3.66 22.19 30.06
N LEU A 7 -4.31 23.25 29.56
CA LEU A 7 -4.87 23.30 28.21
C LEU A 7 -3.79 23.18 27.11
N PHE A 8 -2.61 23.78 27.34
CA PHE A 8 -1.51 23.69 26.37
C PHE A 8 -0.91 22.27 26.29
N ALA A 9 -0.86 21.53 27.40
CA ALA A 9 -0.34 20.17 27.41
C ALA A 9 -1.28 19.14 26.72
N ILE A 10 -2.59 19.38 26.76
CA ILE A 10 -3.59 18.49 26.15
C ILE A 10 -3.60 18.63 24.61
N CYS A 11 -3.32 19.83 24.08
CA CYS A 11 -3.31 20.04 22.63
C CYS A 11 -2.13 19.38 21.89
N PHE A 12 -0.99 19.13 22.56
CA PHE A 12 0.16 18.47 21.92
C PHE A 12 0.15 16.94 22.01
N GLY A 13 -0.72 16.35 22.83
CA GLY A 13 -0.85 14.89 22.95
C GLY A 13 -1.67 14.23 21.84
N LEU A 14 -2.41 15.00 21.04
CA LEU A 14 -3.37 14.48 20.06
C LEU A 14 -2.80 14.23 18.66
N PHE A 15 -1.53 14.55 18.40
CA PHE A 15 -0.91 14.38 17.07
C PHE A 15 -0.24 13.01 16.84
N GLY A 16 -0.40 12.05 17.77
CA GLY A 16 0.39 10.81 17.76
C GLY A 16 -0.19 9.61 17.01
N HIS A 17 -1.38 9.69 16.41
CA HIS A 17 -2.10 8.48 15.95
C HIS A 17 -2.59 8.60 14.50
N ALA A 18 -1.72 8.40 13.50
CA ALA A 18 -2.17 8.25 12.11
C ALA A 18 -1.24 7.49 11.13
N VAL A 19 -0.14 6.87 11.57
CA VAL A 19 0.81 6.22 10.63
C VAL A 19 0.38 4.79 10.22
N ALA A 20 -0.77 4.31 10.69
CA ALA A 20 -1.25 2.95 10.41
C ALA A 20 -2.15 2.82 9.16
N ALA A 21 -2.67 3.93 8.61
CA ALA A 21 -3.74 3.86 7.61
C ALA A 21 -3.34 3.23 6.27
N ASN A 22 -2.04 3.25 5.93
CA ASN A 22 -1.58 2.83 4.60
C ASN A 22 -0.74 1.55 4.60
N GLN A 23 -0.66 0.85 5.74
CA GLN A 23 0.06 -0.41 5.85
C GLN A 23 -0.91 -1.58 5.80
N HIS A 24 -0.70 -2.48 4.83
CA HIS A 24 -1.54 -3.64 4.56
C HIS A 24 -0.75 -4.90 4.86
N MET A 25 -1.26 -5.73 5.75
CA MET A 25 -0.51 -6.85 6.33
C MET A 25 -1.13 -8.19 5.94
N HIS A 26 -0.29 -9.23 5.94
CA HIS A 26 -0.75 -10.60 5.87
C HIS A 26 -1.80 -10.88 6.97
N PRO A 27 -2.94 -11.56 6.68
CA PRO A 27 -4.00 -11.81 7.68
C PRO A 27 -3.52 -12.48 8.97
N LYS A 28 -2.47 -13.31 8.89
CA LYS A 28 -1.84 -13.99 10.02
C LYS A 28 -0.58 -13.31 10.57
N ALA A 29 -0.25 -12.10 10.11
CA ALA A 29 0.95 -11.39 10.59
C ALA A 29 0.92 -11.16 12.12
N ASN A 30 -0.27 -10.93 12.67
CA ASN A 30 -0.47 -10.68 14.11
C ASN A 30 -0.60 -11.98 14.95
N GLU A 31 -0.68 -13.16 14.33
CA GLU A 31 -0.74 -14.42 15.09
C GLU A 31 0.62 -14.75 15.74
N VAL A 32 1.71 -14.21 15.17
CA VAL A 32 3.09 -14.45 15.64
C VAL A 32 3.41 -13.63 16.90
N ASP A 33 2.82 -12.44 17.08
CA ASP A 33 3.06 -11.60 18.26
C ASP A 33 2.53 -12.19 19.57
N ASN A 34 1.65 -13.18 19.51
CA ASN A 34 1.17 -13.94 20.67
C ASN A 34 2.11 -15.09 21.08
N ASN A 35 3.14 -15.37 20.29
CA ASN A 35 4.12 -16.41 20.57
C ASN A 35 5.35 -15.75 21.19
N LYS A 36 5.68 -16.11 22.45
CA LYS A 36 6.80 -15.54 23.25
C LYS A 36 8.21 -15.66 22.63
N ASN A 37 8.30 -16.23 21.43
CA ASN A 37 9.52 -16.43 20.65
C ASN A 37 9.48 -15.67 19.31
N SER A 38 8.57 -14.71 19.12
CA SER A 38 8.56 -13.88 17.92
C SER A 38 9.89 -13.14 17.84
N VAL A 39 10.64 -13.39 16.77
CA VAL A 39 11.79 -12.58 16.41
C VAL A 39 11.27 -11.15 16.32
N SER A 40 11.68 -10.30 17.27
CA SER A 40 11.30 -8.91 17.30
C SER A 40 11.56 -8.35 15.91
N ARG A 41 10.52 -7.83 15.24
CA ARG A 41 10.70 -7.05 14.01
C ARG A 41 11.82 -6.07 14.32
N PRO A 42 13.01 -6.16 13.69
CA PRO A 42 14.01 -5.14 13.89
C PRO A 42 13.35 -3.82 13.56
N SER A 43 13.80 -2.74 14.19
CA SER A 43 13.42 -1.39 13.78
C SER A 43 13.82 -1.22 12.31
N MET A 44 12.91 -1.60 11.41
CA MET A 44 13.13 -1.73 9.99
C MET A 44 12.69 -0.40 9.38
N LEU A 45 13.58 0.21 8.59
CA LEU A 45 13.29 1.45 7.88
C LEU A 45 12.04 1.26 6.99
N PRO A 46 11.21 2.31 6.82
CA PRO A 46 10.11 2.28 5.86
C PRO A 46 10.57 1.80 4.49
N GLY A 47 9.82 0.88 3.87
CA GLY A 47 10.16 0.25 2.59
C GLY A 47 11.02 -1.00 2.68
N TYR A 48 11.53 -1.39 3.85
CA TYR A 48 12.15 -2.70 4.05
C TYR A 48 11.08 -3.79 4.14
N CYS A 49 11.25 -4.87 3.37
CA CYS A 49 10.33 -6.01 3.33
C CYS A 49 8.90 -5.67 2.89
N GLN A 50 8.77 -4.68 2.01
CA GLN A 50 7.48 -4.15 1.60
C GLN A 50 7.41 -3.99 0.08
N ILE A 51 6.19 -4.06 -0.45
CA ILE A 51 5.86 -3.55 -1.78
C ILE A 51 5.20 -2.19 -1.58
N GLU A 52 5.77 -1.14 -2.17
CA GLU A 52 5.21 0.20 -2.17
C GLU A 52 4.27 0.38 -3.35
N VAL A 53 3.05 0.83 -3.13
CA VAL A 53 2.06 1.13 -4.16
C VAL A 53 1.77 2.62 -4.14
N ILE A 54 1.92 3.27 -5.29
CA ILE A 54 1.70 4.71 -5.44
C ILE A 54 0.71 4.93 -6.59
N ASN A 55 -0.45 5.52 -6.28
CA ASN A 55 -1.39 5.95 -7.30
C ASN A 55 -1.16 7.42 -7.67
N ARG A 56 -0.58 7.67 -8.85
CA ARG A 56 -0.46 8.99 -9.48
C ARG A 56 -1.38 9.15 -10.68
N SER A 57 -2.32 8.24 -10.88
CA SER A 57 -3.35 8.34 -11.91
C SER A 57 -4.54 9.18 -11.46
N TYR A 58 -5.46 9.49 -12.38
CA TYR A 58 -6.66 10.28 -12.11
C TYR A 58 -7.84 9.46 -11.57
N ASP A 59 -7.71 8.13 -11.54
CA ASP A 59 -8.74 7.22 -11.07
C ASP A 59 -8.28 6.54 -9.78
N ASP A 60 -9.24 6.24 -8.89
CA ASP A 60 -9.00 5.37 -7.75
C ASP A 60 -8.76 3.93 -8.23
N VAL A 61 -8.00 3.16 -7.45
CA VAL A 61 -7.72 1.76 -7.75
C VAL A 61 -8.03 0.87 -6.56
N TYR A 62 -8.43 -0.37 -6.83
CA TYR A 62 -8.37 -1.45 -5.85
C TYR A 62 -7.07 -2.22 -6.01
N VAL A 63 -6.47 -2.58 -4.88
CA VAL A 63 -5.27 -3.42 -4.81
C VAL A 63 -5.58 -4.62 -3.93
N TYR A 64 -5.26 -5.80 -4.43
CA TYR A 64 -5.39 -7.06 -3.72
C TYR A 64 -4.35 -8.05 -4.25
N GLY A 65 -4.31 -9.26 -3.72
CA GLY A 65 -3.36 -10.24 -4.20
C GLY A 65 -3.33 -11.54 -3.43
N ILE A 66 -2.34 -12.36 -3.75
CA ILE A 66 -2.12 -13.67 -3.14
C ILE A 66 -0.65 -13.73 -2.70
N PHE A 67 -0.44 -13.94 -1.41
CA PHE A 67 0.86 -14.18 -0.79
C PHE A 67 1.46 -15.51 -1.26
N ASP A 68 2.76 -15.73 -1.04
CA ASP A 68 3.44 -16.94 -1.52
C ASP A 68 2.95 -18.24 -0.87
N ASP A 69 2.28 -18.15 0.28
CA ASP A 69 1.62 -19.25 0.99
C ASP A 69 0.18 -19.51 0.51
N GLY A 70 -0.28 -18.76 -0.50
CA GLY A 70 -1.61 -18.88 -1.09
C GLY A 70 -2.70 -18.11 -0.35
N ILE A 71 -2.39 -17.39 0.73
CA ILE A 71 -3.37 -16.57 1.46
C ILE A 71 -3.66 -15.28 0.67
N GLY A 72 -4.92 -14.86 0.67
CA GLY A 72 -5.35 -13.64 0.01
C GLY A 72 -5.08 -12.39 0.85
N LEU A 73 -4.58 -11.33 0.20
CA LEU A 73 -4.59 -9.97 0.74
C LEU A 73 -5.99 -9.37 0.50
N PRO A 74 -6.73 -8.97 1.55
CA PRO A 74 -8.01 -8.29 1.39
C PRO A 74 -7.86 -7.05 0.52
N ALA A 75 -8.84 -6.80 -0.35
CA ALA A 75 -8.82 -5.65 -1.23
C ALA A 75 -8.86 -4.35 -0.44
N PHE A 76 -8.00 -3.40 -0.81
CA PHE A 76 -8.01 -2.03 -0.30
C PHE A 76 -8.01 -1.03 -1.45
N MET A 77 -8.58 0.14 -1.20
CA MET A 77 -8.60 1.23 -2.17
C MET A 77 -7.34 2.08 -2.01
N VAL A 78 -6.76 2.52 -3.12
CA VAL A 78 -5.73 3.56 -3.16
C VAL A 78 -6.28 4.74 -3.97
N PRO A 79 -6.73 5.81 -3.30
CA PRO A 79 -7.26 6.98 -3.96
C PRO A 79 -6.26 7.63 -4.92
N SER A 80 -6.80 8.33 -5.92
CA SER A 80 -6.02 9.14 -6.85
C SER A 80 -5.15 10.16 -6.10
N PHE A 81 -3.86 10.19 -6.44
CA PHE A 81 -2.83 11.05 -5.84
C PHE A 81 -2.61 10.91 -4.32
N ASP A 82 -3.10 9.83 -3.70
CA ASP A 82 -2.89 9.58 -2.28
C ASP A 82 -1.39 9.38 -1.95
N SER A 83 -1.11 9.44 -0.66
CA SER A 83 0.11 8.95 -0.04
C SER A 83 0.40 7.48 -0.38
N PRO A 84 1.68 7.06 -0.42
CA PRO A 84 2.03 5.67 -0.71
C PRO A 84 1.39 4.69 0.27
N HIS A 85 0.99 3.53 -0.27
CA HIS A 85 0.57 2.36 0.51
C HIS A 85 1.65 1.30 0.50
N TYR A 86 1.74 0.52 1.57
CA TYR A 86 2.78 -0.47 1.77
C TYR A 86 2.14 -1.82 2.06
N ILE A 87 2.43 -2.81 1.23
CA ILE A 87 2.07 -4.20 1.49
C ILE A 87 3.24 -4.85 2.22
N ASP A 88 3.02 -5.27 3.46
CA ASP A 88 4.02 -5.88 4.33
C ASP A 88 4.18 -7.36 4.00
N LEU A 89 5.41 -7.74 3.64
CA LEU A 89 5.78 -9.12 3.34
C LEU A 89 6.51 -9.80 4.50
N PHE A 90 6.54 -9.18 5.69
CA PHE A 90 7.06 -9.81 6.90
C PHE A 90 5.93 -10.54 7.65
N TYR A 91 5.85 -11.85 7.45
CA TYR A 91 4.95 -12.75 8.19
C TYR A 91 5.67 -14.06 8.54
N TYR A 92 5.11 -14.82 9.48
CA TYR A 92 5.75 -16.01 10.07
C TYR A 92 7.20 -15.81 10.57
N GLY A 93 7.58 -14.57 10.91
CA GLY A 93 8.88 -14.24 11.49
C GLY A 93 10.02 -14.08 10.48
N TYR A 94 9.75 -14.03 9.17
CA TYR A 94 10.77 -13.76 8.15
C TYR A 94 10.24 -12.88 7.01
N CYS A 95 11.15 -12.40 6.18
CA CYS A 95 10.81 -11.58 5.02
C CYS A 95 10.59 -12.45 3.78
N HIS A 96 9.40 -12.39 3.20
CA HIS A 96 9.06 -13.12 1.99
C HIS A 96 9.54 -12.39 0.73
N SER A 97 9.79 -13.16 -0.34
CA SER A 97 10.44 -12.66 -1.56
C SER A 97 9.52 -11.81 -2.45
N GLY A 98 8.19 -11.92 -2.27
CA GLY A 98 7.21 -11.23 -3.08
C GLY A 98 5.81 -11.82 -2.90
N MET A 99 4.88 -11.33 -3.71
CA MET A 99 3.52 -11.86 -3.81
C MET A 99 2.93 -11.55 -5.18
N ARG A 100 1.84 -12.24 -5.56
CA ARG A 100 1.05 -11.82 -6.72
C ARG A 100 0.21 -10.62 -6.33
N VAL A 101 0.41 -9.49 -7.01
CA VAL A 101 -0.35 -8.25 -6.80
C VAL A 101 -1.23 -8.01 -8.01
N THR A 102 -2.51 -7.74 -7.73
CA THR A 102 -3.52 -7.38 -8.72
C THR A 102 -4.03 -5.98 -8.43
N ILE A 103 -4.11 -5.15 -9.47
CA ILE A 103 -4.58 -3.77 -9.39
C ILE A 103 -5.69 -3.58 -10.42
N GLU A 104 -6.82 -3.08 -9.94
CA GLU A 104 -8.00 -2.77 -10.75
C GLU A 104 -8.27 -1.27 -10.73
N SER A 105 -8.46 -0.68 -11.91
CA SER A 105 -8.98 0.68 -12.02
C SER A 105 -10.49 0.67 -11.72
N ILE A 106 -10.92 1.58 -10.86
CA ILE A 106 -12.34 1.76 -10.52
C ILE A 106 -12.98 2.61 -11.62
N ARG A 107 -13.49 1.94 -12.66
CA ARG A 107 -14.24 2.59 -13.74
C ARG A 107 -15.66 2.07 -13.78
N PHE A 108 -16.61 2.98 -13.95
CA PHE A 108 -17.98 2.60 -14.18
C PHE A 108 -18.18 2.23 -15.66
N PRO A 109 -18.85 1.11 -16.02
CA PRO A 109 -19.62 0.19 -15.16
C PRO A 109 -18.86 -1.08 -14.69
N TYR A 110 -17.58 -1.26 -15.06
CA TYR A 110 -16.79 -2.44 -14.69
C TYR A 110 -15.36 -2.06 -14.30
N ASN A 111 -14.85 -2.74 -13.27
CA ASN A 111 -13.44 -2.69 -12.94
C ASN A 111 -12.59 -3.29 -14.07
N VAL A 112 -11.44 -2.69 -14.34
CA VAL A 112 -10.49 -3.18 -15.34
C VAL A 112 -9.19 -3.52 -14.63
N VAL A 113 -8.74 -4.77 -14.75
CA VAL A 113 -7.42 -5.21 -14.27
C VAL A 113 -6.35 -4.52 -15.12
N ILE A 114 -5.53 -3.69 -14.47
CA ILE A 114 -4.44 -2.94 -15.11
C ILE A 114 -3.06 -3.49 -14.74
N TYR A 115 -2.98 -4.33 -13.71
CA TYR A 115 -1.78 -5.04 -13.31
C TYR A 115 -2.15 -6.33 -12.60
N ASP A 116 -1.47 -7.42 -12.95
CA ASP A 116 -1.65 -8.72 -12.29
C ASP A 116 -0.38 -9.54 -12.50
N GLN A 117 0.59 -9.39 -11.59
CA GLN A 117 1.92 -9.99 -11.73
C GLN A 117 2.52 -10.33 -10.36
N PHE A 118 3.50 -11.24 -10.36
CA PHE A 118 4.34 -11.45 -9.18
C PHE A 118 5.25 -10.23 -8.98
N THR A 119 5.10 -9.56 -7.85
CA THR A 119 5.86 -8.37 -7.47
C THR A 119 6.83 -8.76 -6.36
N THR A 120 8.11 -8.52 -6.57
CA THR A 120 9.14 -8.83 -5.57
C THR A 120 9.15 -7.81 -4.45
N VAL A 121 9.61 -8.24 -3.29
CA VAL A 121 9.89 -7.39 -2.14
C VAL A 121 10.80 -6.21 -2.51
N ASN A 122 10.64 -5.09 -1.80
CA ASN A 122 11.34 -3.81 -2.02
C ASN A 122 11.05 -3.15 -3.37
N SER A 123 10.01 -3.59 -4.09
CA SER A 123 9.57 -2.94 -5.32
C SER A 123 8.63 -1.77 -5.05
N THR A 124 8.65 -0.79 -5.94
CA THR A 124 7.63 0.27 -6.03
C THR A 124 6.78 0.02 -7.28
N VAL A 125 5.48 -0.15 -7.10
CA VAL A 125 4.45 -0.20 -8.13
C VAL A 125 3.80 1.17 -8.25
N ARG A 126 4.17 1.92 -9.28
CA ARG A 126 3.68 3.27 -9.55
C ARG A 126 2.65 3.24 -10.68
N ILE A 127 1.46 3.71 -10.39
CA ILE A 127 0.34 3.78 -11.33
C ILE A 127 0.28 5.21 -11.86
N VAL A 128 0.41 5.41 -13.16
CA VAL A 128 0.49 6.73 -13.81
C VAL A 128 -0.51 6.85 -14.96
N PRO A 129 -0.96 8.07 -15.31
CA PRO A 129 -1.72 8.29 -16.53
C PRO A 129 -0.86 7.89 -17.74
N TYR A 130 -1.50 7.25 -18.72
CA TYR A 130 -0.88 6.86 -19.98
C TYR A 130 -1.38 7.75 -21.11
N LEU A 131 -0.50 8.63 -21.60
CA LEU A 131 -0.77 9.43 -22.80
C LEU A 131 -0.26 8.66 -24.03
N ALA A 132 -1.16 7.97 -24.72
CA ALA A 132 -0.87 7.50 -26.08
C ALA A 132 -0.89 8.70 -27.04
N ASN A 133 0.15 8.88 -27.85
CA ASN A 133 0.22 9.94 -28.86
C ASN A 133 -1.00 9.90 -29.79
N GLY A 134 -1.92 10.87 -29.67
CA GLY A 134 -3.02 11.02 -30.63
C GLY A 134 -4.27 11.75 -30.12
N LEU A 135 -4.30 13.07 -30.33
CA LEU A 135 -5.45 13.92 -30.68
C LEU A 135 -6.69 14.08 -29.76
N ASN A 136 -6.96 13.25 -28.75
CA ASN A 136 -8.08 13.48 -27.82
C ASN A 136 -7.65 13.39 -26.34
N LYS A 137 -7.29 14.56 -25.77
CA LYS A 137 -6.80 14.70 -24.38
C LYS A 137 -7.74 14.05 -23.34
N SER A 138 -9.05 14.25 -23.49
CA SER A 138 -10.07 13.78 -22.54
C SER A 138 -10.25 12.25 -22.47
N GLU A 139 -9.83 11.51 -23.50
CA GLU A 139 -9.97 10.04 -23.55
C GLU A 139 -8.65 9.37 -23.15
N ASN A 140 -7.52 9.98 -23.49
CA ASN A 140 -6.20 9.52 -23.09
C ASN A 140 -5.92 9.69 -21.59
N ASP A 141 -6.50 10.70 -20.93
CA ASP A 141 -6.39 10.87 -19.46
C ASP A 141 -7.02 9.70 -18.68
N LYS A 142 -7.85 8.87 -19.33
CA LYS A 142 -8.44 7.67 -18.72
C LYS A 142 -7.52 6.46 -18.84
N ASN A 143 -6.53 6.44 -19.72
CA ASN A 143 -5.66 5.26 -19.84
C ASN A 143 -4.62 5.27 -18.70
N VAL A 144 -4.36 4.10 -18.11
CA VAL A 144 -3.44 3.96 -16.98
C VAL A 144 -2.32 2.99 -17.36
N LYS A 145 -1.09 3.33 -16.97
CA LYS A 145 0.08 2.47 -17.09
C LYS A 145 0.60 2.18 -15.69
N VAL A 146 1.10 0.96 -15.49
CA VAL A 146 1.77 0.56 -14.26
C VAL A 146 3.27 0.43 -14.52
N GLU A 147 4.07 1.11 -13.70
CA GLU A 147 5.52 1.12 -13.73
C GLU A 147 6.03 0.43 -12.46
N VAL A 148 6.85 -0.60 -12.64
CA VAL A 148 7.43 -1.35 -11.52
C VAL A 148 8.92 -1.09 -11.47
N THR A 149 9.41 -0.63 -10.32
CA THR A 149 10.85 -0.44 -10.05
C THR A 149 11.25 -1.35 -8.91
N ALA A 150 12.12 -2.31 -9.17
CA ALA A 150 12.80 -3.07 -8.11
C ALA A 150 13.96 -2.22 -7.56
N LYS A 151 14.10 -2.17 -6.23
CA LYS A 151 15.20 -1.49 -5.54
C LYS A 151 16.32 -2.45 -5.18
#